data_AF-A0A4Q5R221-F1
#
_entry.id   AF-A0A4Q5R221-F1
#
_cell.length_a   1.000
_cell.length_b   1.000
_cell.length_c   1.000
_cell.angle_alpha   90.00
_cell.angle_beta   90.00
_cell.angle_gamma   90.00
#
_symmetry.space_group_name_H-M   'P 1'
#
loop_
_entity.id
_entity.type
_entity.pdbx_description
1 polymer ?
#
loop_
_entity_poly.entity_id
_entity_poly.type
_entity_poly.pdbx_seq_one_letter_code
_entity_poly.pdbx_strand_id
1 'polypeptide(L)'
;MTSSEQGKEAAAPPANRALRADAQRNEDAVLDAAKQIFAESGVDAPVREIASRAGVGLGTLYRRFPKRADLIAAVFRRELDSCAAAAANLAVHHLPLDALRLWLERYSDFMTTKKGLSAALHSGDPAFEPQAQGVEGEMVD
;
A
#
# COMPACT_ATOMS: atom_id res chain seq x y z
N MET A 1 11.49 -28.80 -52.38
CA MET A 1 10.34 -28.72 -51.45
C MET A 1 10.83 -28.97 -50.04
N THR A 2 11.17 -27.93 -49.31
CA THR A 2 11.28 -27.97 -47.85
C THR A 2 10.66 -26.67 -47.34
N SER A 3 9.36 -26.73 -47.05
CA SER A 3 8.65 -25.69 -46.33
C SER A 3 9.25 -25.56 -44.93
N SER A 4 9.76 -24.38 -44.62
CA SER A 4 10.15 -23.97 -43.28
C SER A 4 9.16 -22.89 -42.83
N GLU A 5 8.08 -23.30 -42.20
CA GLU A 5 7.21 -22.40 -41.44
C GLU A 5 6.80 -23.13 -40.16
N GLN A 6 7.49 -22.83 -39.07
CA GLN A 6 6.85 -22.84 -37.76
C GLN A 6 7.31 -21.58 -37.02
N GLY A 7 6.48 -20.55 -37.16
CA GLY A 7 6.45 -19.43 -36.24
C GLY A 7 6.21 -19.97 -34.83
N LYS A 8 7.14 -19.67 -33.95
CA LYS A 8 7.05 -19.98 -32.52
C LYS A 8 6.02 -19.03 -31.91
N GLU A 9 4.77 -19.47 -31.92
CA GLU A 9 3.66 -18.79 -31.26
C GLU A 9 3.98 -18.62 -29.76
N ALA A 10 4.05 -17.37 -29.33
CA ALA A 10 4.34 -16.99 -27.96
C ALA A 10 3.18 -17.46 -27.07
N ALA A 11 3.41 -18.53 -26.31
CA ALA A 11 2.44 -19.12 -25.41
C ALA A 11 1.89 -18.08 -24.40
N ALA A 12 0.57 -17.91 -24.40
CA ALA A 12 -0.14 -17.05 -23.46
C ALA A 12 0.13 -17.52 -22.00
N PRO A 13 0.29 -16.58 -21.05
CA PRO A 13 0.57 -16.92 -19.66
C PRO A 13 -0.58 -17.76 -19.05
N PRO A 14 -0.28 -18.68 -18.12
CA PRO A 14 -1.30 -19.54 -17.52
C PRO A 14 -2.34 -18.69 -16.78
N ALA A 15 -3.63 -18.95 -17.02
CA ALA A 15 -4.76 -18.16 -16.54
C ALA A 15 -4.73 -17.84 -15.03
N ASN A 16 -4.17 -18.74 -14.21
CA ASN A 16 -4.01 -18.54 -12.77
C ASN A 16 -3.05 -17.37 -12.42
N ARG A 17 -1.97 -17.17 -13.21
CA ARG A 17 -1.04 -16.04 -13.04
C ARG A 17 -1.70 -14.71 -13.41
N ALA A 18 -2.53 -14.72 -14.46
CA ALA A 18 -3.29 -13.54 -14.87
C ALA A 18 -4.28 -13.10 -13.78
N LEU A 19 -5.05 -14.05 -13.21
CA LEU A 19 -5.99 -13.77 -12.11
C LEU A 19 -5.30 -13.19 -10.87
N ARG A 20 -4.12 -13.68 -10.51
CA ARG A 20 -3.32 -13.12 -9.41
C ARG A 20 -2.84 -11.70 -9.71
N ALA A 21 -2.40 -11.44 -10.95
CA ALA A 21 -2.00 -10.10 -11.36
C ALA A 21 -3.18 -9.12 -11.35
N ASP A 22 -4.38 -9.55 -11.77
CA ASP A 22 -5.60 -8.73 -11.67
C ASP A 22 -5.99 -8.46 -10.23
N ALA A 23 -5.91 -9.47 -9.36
CA ALA A 23 -6.18 -9.29 -7.93
C ALA A 23 -5.23 -8.27 -7.30
N GLN A 24 -3.93 -8.33 -7.63
CA GLN A 24 -2.95 -7.37 -7.14
C GLN A 24 -3.21 -5.96 -7.67
N ARG A 25 -3.48 -5.81 -8.98
CA ARG A 25 -3.82 -4.50 -9.57
C ARG A 25 -5.03 -3.87 -8.93
N ASN A 26 -6.06 -4.67 -8.65
CA ASN A 26 -7.28 -4.19 -7.99
C ASN A 26 -7.00 -3.76 -6.55
N GLU A 27 -6.15 -4.48 -5.83
CA GLU A 27 -5.73 -4.10 -4.48
C GLU A 27 -4.93 -2.80 -4.50
N ASP A 28 -3.96 -2.66 -5.40
CA ASP A 28 -3.15 -1.45 -5.54
C ASP A 28 -4.04 -0.23 -5.85
N ALA A 29 -4.99 -0.38 -6.78
CA ALA A 29 -5.95 0.67 -7.14
C ALA A 29 -6.84 1.09 -5.96
N VAL A 30 -7.28 0.12 -5.14
CA VAL A 30 -8.06 0.41 -3.92
C VAL A 30 -7.22 1.19 -2.91
N LEU A 31 -5.97 0.79 -2.68
CA LEU A 31 -5.09 1.45 -1.73
C LEU A 31 -4.72 2.88 -2.18
N ASP A 32 -4.52 3.10 -3.49
CA ASP A 32 -4.31 4.43 -4.07
C ASP A 32 -5.53 5.34 -3.89
N ALA A 33 -6.71 4.84 -4.26
CA ALA A 33 -7.95 5.59 -4.10
C ALA A 33 -8.24 5.93 -2.63
N ALA A 34 -8.04 4.95 -1.73
CA ALA A 34 -8.23 5.13 -0.30
C ALA A 34 -7.28 6.18 0.26
N LYS A 35 -5.98 6.15 -0.10
CA LYS A 35 -5.00 7.16 0.29
C LYS A 35 -5.47 8.57 -0.08
N GLN A 36 -5.88 8.78 -1.33
CA GLN A 36 -6.32 10.10 -1.81
C GLN A 36 -7.57 10.58 -1.07
N ILE A 37 -8.58 9.71 -0.94
CA ILE A 37 -9.83 10.05 -0.26
C ILE A 37 -9.60 10.33 1.23
N PHE A 38 -8.73 9.56 1.88
CA PHE A 38 -8.39 9.80 3.28
C PHE A 38 -7.66 11.13 3.47
N ALA A 39 -6.88 11.57 2.48
CA ALA A 39 -6.23 12.87 2.49
C ALA A 39 -7.20 14.04 2.27
N GLU A 40 -8.18 13.87 1.37
CA GLU A 40 -9.15 14.89 1.02
C GLU A 40 -10.27 15.03 2.08
N SER A 41 -10.80 13.89 2.53
CA SER A 41 -12.07 13.81 3.28
C SER A 41 -11.95 13.12 4.63
N GLY A 42 -10.74 12.72 5.03
CA GLY A 42 -10.47 11.98 6.26
C GLY A 42 -10.82 10.49 6.15
N VAL A 43 -10.41 9.72 7.18
CA VAL A 43 -10.60 8.26 7.17
C VAL A 43 -12.06 7.84 7.20
N ASP A 44 -12.95 8.72 7.66
CA ASP A 44 -14.39 8.46 7.77
C ASP A 44 -15.17 8.57 6.46
N ALA A 45 -14.46 8.87 5.36
CA ALA A 45 -15.02 8.89 4.03
C ALA A 45 -15.71 7.55 3.66
N PRO A 46 -16.82 7.60 2.89
CA PRO A 46 -17.56 6.40 2.54
C PRO A 46 -16.74 5.42 1.69
N VAL A 47 -16.68 4.15 2.11
CA VAL A 47 -15.98 3.07 1.37
C VAL A 47 -16.51 2.91 -0.07
N ARG A 48 -17.78 3.25 -0.32
CA ARG A 48 -18.35 3.27 -1.68
C ARG A 48 -17.63 4.24 -2.62
N GLU A 49 -17.16 5.36 -2.11
CA GLU A 49 -16.44 6.39 -2.88
C GLU A 49 -15.06 5.87 -3.26
N ILE A 50 -14.41 5.17 -2.34
CA ILE A 50 -13.14 4.46 -2.58
C ILE A 50 -13.30 3.41 -3.66
N ALA A 51 -14.32 2.54 -3.56
CA ALA A 51 -14.59 1.51 -4.55
C ALA A 51 -14.84 2.12 -5.94
N SER A 52 -15.64 3.19 -6.00
CA SER A 52 -15.92 3.92 -7.24
C SER A 52 -14.66 4.53 -7.84
N ARG A 53 -13.83 5.19 -7.05
CA ARG A 53 -12.58 5.83 -7.51
C ARG A 53 -11.55 4.79 -7.96
N ALA A 54 -11.50 3.62 -7.32
CA ALA A 54 -10.64 2.50 -7.69
C ALA A 54 -11.16 1.69 -8.89
N GLY A 55 -12.39 1.93 -9.36
CA GLY A 55 -13.01 1.16 -10.44
C GLY A 55 -13.33 -0.30 -10.07
N VAL A 56 -13.51 -0.60 -8.77
CA VAL A 56 -13.79 -1.96 -8.28
C VAL A 56 -15.20 -2.07 -7.70
N GLY A 57 -15.78 -3.27 -7.77
CA GLY A 57 -17.05 -3.56 -7.11
C GLY A 57 -16.93 -3.57 -5.58
N LEU A 58 -17.98 -3.09 -4.88
CA LEU A 58 -17.99 -3.01 -3.41
C LEU A 58 -17.82 -4.38 -2.74
N GLY A 59 -18.39 -5.44 -3.33
CA GLY A 59 -18.19 -6.82 -2.85
C GLY A 59 -16.73 -7.31 -2.99
N THR A 60 -16.00 -6.85 -4.02
CA THR A 60 -14.58 -7.15 -4.18
C THR A 60 -13.76 -6.46 -3.08
N LEU A 61 -14.07 -5.20 -2.78
CA LEU A 61 -13.42 -4.45 -1.72
C LEU A 61 -13.67 -5.10 -0.36
N TYR A 62 -14.93 -5.36 0.03
CA TYR A 62 -15.25 -5.98 1.32
C TYR A 62 -14.72 -7.40 1.47
N ARG A 63 -14.61 -8.17 0.37
CA ARG A 63 -13.97 -9.49 0.44
C ARG A 63 -12.50 -9.38 0.83
N ARG A 64 -11.81 -8.33 0.37
CA ARG A 64 -10.38 -8.11 0.66
C ARG A 64 -10.17 -7.40 2.00
N PHE A 65 -11.03 -6.46 2.32
CA PHE A 65 -11.00 -5.65 3.53
C PHE A 65 -12.36 -5.75 4.24
N PRO A 66 -12.61 -6.83 5.00
CA PRO A 66 -13.89 -7.08 5.66
C PRO A 66 -14.28 -5.95 6.61
N LYS A 67 -13.31 -5.38 7.31
CA LYS A 67 -13.50 -4.22 8.17
C LYS A 67 -12.86 -2.98 7.55
N ARG A 68 -13.42 -1.83 7.87
CA ARG A 68 -12.81 -0.54 7.48
C ARG A 68 -11.42 -0.38 8.09
N ALA A 69 -11.20 -0.87 9.32
CA ALA A 69 -9.89 -0.87 9.96
C ALA A 69 -8.84 -1.64 9.13
N ASP A 70 -9.23 -2.74 8.46
CA ASP A 70 -8.32 -3.53 7.61
C ASP A 70 -7.84 -2.70 6.42
N LEU A 71 -8.74 -1.97 5.76
CA LEU A 71 -8.40 -1.07 4.65
C LEU A 71 -7.47 0.05 5.12
N ILE A 72 -7.79 0.67 6.26
CA ILE A 72 -7.01 1.74 6.86
C ILE A 72 -5.59 1.24 7.18
N ALA A 73 -5.47 0.10 7.86
CA ALA A 73 -4.19 -0.51 8.21
C ALA A 73 -3.36 -0.89 6.96
N ALA A 74 -4.02 -1.40 5.91
CA ALA A 74 -3.35 -1.73 4.65
C ALA A 74 -2.77 -0.50 3.94
N VAL A 75 -3.53 0.60 3.88
CA VAL A 75 -3.03 1.88 3.33
C VAL A 75 -1.81 2.34 4.13
N PHE A 76 -1.91 2.34 5.46
CA PHE A 76 -0.79 2.79 6.30
C PHE A 76 0.46 1.94 6.14
N ARG A 77 0.31 0.61 6.12
CA ARG A 77 1.44 -0.30 5.90
C ARG A 77 2.12 -0.02 4.58
N ARG A 78 1.35 0.10 3.48
CA ARG A 78 1.91 0.39 2.15
C ARG A 78 2.69 1.70 2.11
N GLU A 79 2.19 2.74 2.77
CA GLU A 79 2.86 4.04 2.80
C GLU A 79 4.11 4.03 3.69
N LEU A 80 4.08 3.32 4.82
CA LEU A 80 5.27 3.09 5.65
C LEU A 80 6.33 2.32 4.88
N ASP A 81 5.96 1.24 4.20
CA ASP A 81 6.86 0.44 3.35
C ASP A 81 7.45 1.30 2.23
N SER A 82 6.63 2.17 1.61
CA SER A 82 7.08 3.13 0.61
C SER A 82 8.09 4.14 1.16
N CYS A 83 7.87 4.64 2.38
CA CYS A 83 8.81 5.54 3.05
C CYS A 83 10.12 4.83 3.42
N ALA A 84 10.05 3.58 3.89
CA ALA A 84 11.22 2.77 4.20
C ALA A 84 12.05 2.48 2.94
N ALA A 85 11.40 2.07 1.86
CA ALA A 85 12.06 1.82 0.57
C ALA A 85 12.70 3.09 -0.01
N ALA A 86 12.05 4.25 0.16
CA ALA A 86 12.59 5.52 -0.29
C ALA A 86 13.90 5.91 0.40
N ALA A 87 14.07 5.56 1.68
CA ALA A 87 15.26 5.92 2.45
C ALA A 87 16.55 5.39 1.78
N ALA A 88 16.53 4.11 1.36
CA ALA A 88 17.66 3.49 0.68
C ALA A 88 17.97 4.16 -0.66
N ASN A 89 16.93 4.50 -1.44
CA ASN A 89 17.12 5.17 -2.72
C ASN A 89 17.65 6.61 -2.54
N LEU A 90 17.11 7.37 -1.59
CA LEU A 90 17.55 8.73 -1.29
C LEU A 90 19.01 8.77 -0.83
N ALA A 91 19.43 7.80 0.00
CA ALA A 91 20.81 7.68 0.46
C ALA A 91 21.82 7.41 -0.68
N VAL A 92 21.39 6.80 -1.79
CA VAL A 92 22.23 6.56 -2.96
C VAL A 92 22.39 7.81 -3.82
N HIS A 93 21.36 8.67 -3.89
CA HIS A 93 21.30 9.77 -4.85
C HIS A 93 21.55 11.17 -4.25
N HIS A 94 21.60 11.30 -2.93
CA HIS A 94 21.75 12.58 -2.25
C HIS A 94 22.84 12.54 -1.17
N LEU A 95 23.35 13.72 -0.79
CA LEU A 95 24.21 13.85 0.38
C LEU A 95 23.44 13.45 1.65
N PRO A 96 24.11 12.97 2.72
CA PRO A 96 23.43 12.40 3.88
C PRO A 96 22.36 13.32 4.50
N LEU A 97 22.64 14.61 4.64
CA LEU A 97 21.70 15.57 5.19
C LEU A 97 20.51 15.84 4.25
N ASP A 98 20.77 15.90 2.94
CA ASP A 98 19.73 16.12 1.92
C ASP A 98 18.82 14.90 1.80
N ALA A 99 19.39 13.69 1.83
CA ALA A 99 18.64 12.43 1.86
C ALA A 99 17.72 12.37 3.09
N LEU A 100 18.25 12.70 4.27
CA LEU A 100 17.47 12.74 5.50
C LEU A 100 16.35 13.77 5.43
N ARG A 101 16.64 14.98 4.92
CA ARG A 101 15.63 16.04 4.77
C ARG A 101 14.50 15.61 3.84
N LEU A 102 14.82 15.10 2.66
CA LEU A 102 13.82 14.63 1.68
C LEU A 102 12.99 13.47 2.25
N TRP A 103 13.63 12.57 3.01
CA TRP A 103 12.93 11.49 3.67
C TRP A 103 11.98 12.00 4.76
N LEU A 104 12.42 12.96 5.59
CA LEU A 104 11.58 13.59 6.61
C LEU A 104 10.42 14.38 6.02
N GLU A 105 10.61 15.08 4.90
CA GLU A 105 9.53 15.78 4.19
C GLU A 105 8.47 14.77 3.73
N ARG A 106 8.87 13.67 3.08
CA ARG A 106 7.97 12.60 2.64
C ARG A 106 7.24 11.90 3.80
N TYR A 107 7.95 11.60 4.90
CA TYR A 107 7.37 11.03 6.10
C TYR A 107 6.39 12.01 6.77
N SER A 108 6.73 13.29 6.81
CA SER A 108 5.87 14.32 7.39
C SER A 108 4.59 14.49 6.58
N ASP A 109 4.65 14.50 5.25
CA ASP A 109 3.46 14.56 4.38
C ASP A 109 2.50 13.40 4.65
N PHE A 110 3.06 12.20 4.83
CA PHE A 110 2.29 11.02 5.25
C PHE A 110 1.64 11.23 6.63
N MET A 111 2.36 11.84 7.58
CA MET A 111 1.87 12.09 8.92
C MET A 111 0.92 13.30 9.03
N THR A 112 0.97 14.31 8.15
CA THR A 112 0.08 15.48 8.18
C THR A 112 -1.27 15.23 7.52
N THR A 113 -1.39 14.14 6.76
CA THR A 113 -2.68 13.57 6.33
C THR A 113 -3.57 13.15 7.53
N LYS A 114 -3.02 13.20 8.76
CA LYS A 114 -3.68 12.95 10.04
C LYS A 114 -4.64 14.07 10.50
N LYS A 115 -5.85 14.08 9.93
CA LYS A 115 -7.04 14.32 10.78
C LYS A 115 -7.80 13.03 11.07
N GLY A 116 -7.62 11.99 10.26
CA GLY A 116 -8.31 10.71 10.45
C GLY A 116 -7.64 9.71 11.39
N LEU A 117 -6.33 9.80 11.63
CA LEU A 117 -5.60 8.75 12.35
C LEU A 117 -5.75 8.80 13.87
N SER A 118 -6.04 9.97 14.46
CA SER A 118 -6.29 10.05 15.90
C SER A 118 -7.54 9.26 16.29
N ALA A 119 -8.62 9.32 15.50
CA ALA A 119 -9.82 8.54 15.76
C ALA A 119 -9.61 7.02 15.58
N ALA A 120 -8.81 6.60 14.59
CA ALA A 120 -8.54 5.19 14.33
C ALA A 120 -7.56 4.54 15.32
N LEU A 121 -6.54 5.25 15.79
CA LEU A 121 -5.62 4.76 16.83
C LEU A 121 -6.27 4.67 18.21
N HIS A 122 -7.38 5.37 18.44
CA HIS A 122 -8.14 5.35 19.70
C HIS A 122 -9.41 4.48 19.62
N SER A 123 -9.64 3.73 18.54
CA SER A 123 -10.85 2.91 18.38
C SER A 123 -10.83 1.60 19.17
N GLY A 124 -9.67 1.17 19.67
CA GLY A 124 -9.49 -0.13 20.32
C GLY A 124 -9.55 -1.32 19.36
N ASP A 125 -9.38 -1.11 18.05
CA ASP A 125 -9.38 -2.20 17.06
C ASP A 125 -8.05 -2.98 17.09
N PRO A 126 -8.08 -4.32 17.21
CA PRO A 126 -6.88 -5.18 17.20
C PRO A 126 -5.95 -4.98 15.99
N ALA A 127 -6.48 -4.47 14.86
CA ALA A 127 -5.68 -4.15 13.68
C ALA A 127 -4.60 -3.07 13.94
N PHE A 128 -4.72 -2.30 15.04
CA PHE A 128 -3.79 -1.25 15.44
C PHE A 128 -3.07 -1.55 16.77
N GLU A 129 -3.21 -2.75 17.35
CA GLU A 129 -2.39 -3.13 18.48
C GLU A 129 -0.92 -3.26 18.05
N PRO A 130 0.03 -2.72 18.85
CA PRO A 130 1.44 -2.84 18.54
C PRO A 130 1.80 -4.33 18.48
N GLN A 131 2.28 -4.78 17.32
CA GLN A 131 2.91 -6.10 17.21
C GLN A 131 4.23 -6.02 17.97
N ALA A 132 4.18 -6.32 19.27
CA ALA A 132 5.37 -6.57 20.07
C ALA A 132 6.02 -7.86 19.55
N GLN A 133 6.84 -7.75 18.50
CA GLN A 133 7.83 -8.76 18.14
C GLN A 133 9.20 -8.10 18.28
N GLY A 134 9.98 -8.67 19.21
CA GLY A 134 11.12 -8.05 19.85
C GLY A 134 12.19 -7.56 18.88
N VAL A 135 12.49 -6.27 19.00
CA VAL A 135 13.85 -5.77 18.81
C VAL A 135 14.52 -5.89 20.19
N GLU A 136 14.83 -7.12 20.61
CA GLU A 136 15.78 -7.31 21.71
C GLU A 136 17.16 -6.96 21.14
N GLY A 137 17.62 -5.76 21.47
CA GLY A 137 18.95 -5.29 21.16
C GLY A 137 19.97 -6.16 21.88
N GLU A 138 20.82 -6.80 21.09
CA GLU A 138 22.08 -7.35 21.56
C GLU A 138 23.02 -6.16 21.84
N MET A 139 23.05 -5.74 23.10
CA MET A 139 24.02 -4.78 23.63
C MET A 139 25.31 -5.57 23.90
N VAL A 140 26.31 -5.39 23.05
CA VAL A 140 27.67 -5.89 23.27
C VAL A 140 28.28 -5.08 24.41
N ASP A 141 28.58 -5.78 25.50
CA ASP A 141 29.45 -5.33 26.62
C ASP A 141 30.92 -5.41 26.20
#